data_AF-A0AAE8JP15-F1
#
_entry.id   AF-A0AAE8JP15-F1
#
_cell.length_a   1.000
_cell.length_b   1.000
_cell.length_c   1.000
_cell.angle_alpha   90.00
_cell.angle_beta   90.00
_cell.angle_gamma   90.00
#
_symmetry.space_group_name_H-M   'P 1'
#
loop_
_entity.id
_entity.type
_entity.pdbx_description
1 polymer ?
#
loop_
_entity_poly.entity_id
_entity_poly.type
_entity_poly.pdbx_seq_one_letter_code
_entity_poly.pdbx_strand_id
1 'polypeptide(L)'
;MPGVIYKPLNPESKSKIAIFVMHAAADYLSFSPCTELAKRGYTVLCANNNTQDYDQKILAVKSGVQYLRNLEGIEKIVLFGHSGGSGLMSAYQNIAENGLKACQNKNIIFPCSDELSNLPPADGLMLIDPNWGDATMMLLSIDPAVIDENNGLKLDPTLNLFDEHNGFNKKGAHYSKSFIRRYQHAQAIRYNKILKFALSREQKIKQGKGLYQDDEPLIIPGGDSQVLDNKLYPQDVSLMSHTVKPWPLIHPDESEENTLIHSVRPPMNLEGSLTGQMYQSTASTTILNYLKNFAIRVNDNFSYDEASIHGVDWSSNYSTSAGNVKGISVPLLTMGMTGGWEYLSVETIYQNAKSSDKKIAFVDGANHLFQTCTQCEKSKGQYGDTANTLFNYIDKWISFPGRFDKESITFKH
;
A
#
# COMPACT_ATOMS: atom_id res chain seq x y z
N MET A 1 6.24 -21.27 0.23
CA MET A 1 6.32 -20.05 -0.59
C MET A 1 7.62 -20.04 -1.38
N PRO A 2 7.65 -19.60 -2.65
CA PRO A 2 8.90 -19.38 -3.38
C PRO A 2 9.72 -18.24 -2.76
N GLY A 3 11.05 -18.39 -2.68
CA GLY A 3 11.93 -17.35 -2.14
C GLY A 3 13.38 -17.47 -2.60
N VAL A 4 14.05 -16.32 -2.67
CA VAL A 4 15.48 -16.18 -3.00
C VAL A 4 16.16 -15.44 -1.86
N ILE A 5 17.28 -15.98 -1.38
CA ILE A 5 18.13 -15.32 -0.39
C ILE A 5 19.30 -14.63 -1.09
N TYR A 6 19.44 -13.33 -0.84
CA TYR A 6 20.55 -12.51 -1.29
C TYR A 6 21.47 -12.28 -0.09
N LYS A 7 22.76 -12.54 -0.26
CA LYS A 7 23.78 -12.36 0.77
C LYS A 7 24.85 -11.40 0.28
N PRO A 8 25.43 -10.58 1.17
CA PRO A 8 26.60 -9.78 0.82
C PRO A 8 27.78 -10.71 0.48
N LEU A 9 28.66 -10.27 -0.42
CA LEU A 9 29.86 -11.03 -0.78
C LEU A 9 30.83 -11.17 0.41
N ASN A 10 30.91 -10.13 1.24
CA ASN A 10 31.74 -10.08 2.44
C ASN A 10 30.82 -9.85 3.66
N PRO A 11 30.35 -10.91 4.33
CA PRO A 11 29.45 -10.79 5.48
C PRO A 11 30.18 -10.20 6.70
N GLU A 12 29.61 -9.15 7.26
CA GLU A 12 30.10 -8.45 8.48
C GLU A 12 28.93 -8.25 9.48
N SER A 13 29.03 -7.28 10.39
CA SER A 13 27.98 -7.03 11.41
C SER A 13 26.59 -6.81 10.80
N LYS A 14 26.49 -6.10 9.65
CA LYS A 14 25.23 -5.85 8.95
C LYS A 14 24.55 -7.12 8.42
N SER A 15 25.30 -8.19 8.12
CA SER A 15 24.70 -9.40 7.54
C SER A 15 23.86 -10.18 8.54
N LYS A 16 23.99 -9.85 9.83
CA LYS A 16 23.17 -10.37 10.92
C LYS A 16 21.79 -9.74 11.01
N ILE A 17 21.55 -8.65 10.27
CA ILE A 17 20.23 -8.05 10.09
C ILE A 17 19.65 -8.58 8.78
N ALA A 18 18.59 -9.36 8.87
CA ALA A 18 17.85 -9.85 7.73
C ALA A 18 16.73 -8.87 7.34
N ILE A 19 16.64 -8.54 6.05
CA ILE A 19 15.51 -7.78 5.49
C ILE A 19 14.59 -8.74 4.75
N PHE A 20 13.30 -8.72 5.06
CA PHE A 20 12.32 -9.56 4.40
C PHE A 20 11.41 -8.73 3.49
N VAL A 21 11.49 -8.99 2.19
CA VAL A 21 10.75 -8.31 1.13
C VAL A 21 9.71 -9.27 0.54
N MET A 22 8.44 -8.86 0.49
CA MET A 22 7.37 -9.57 -0.21
C MET A 22 6.24 -8.59 -0.56
N HIS A 23 5.60 -8.82 -1.72
CA HIS A 23 4.43 -8.07 -2.15
C HIS A 23 3.13 -8.87 -1.98
N ALA A 24 2.00 -8.16 -1.92
CA ALA A 24 0.68 -8.79 -1.79
C ALA A 24 0.23 -9.52 -3.07
N ALA A 25 0.67 -9.07 -4.25
CA ALA A 25 0.11 -9.50 -5.54
C ALA A 25 1.11 -9.59 -6.71
N ALA A 26 2.41 -9.40 -6.48
CA ALA A 26 3.40 -9.30 -7.57
C ALA A 26 4.67 -10.10 -7.27
N ASP A 27 5.44 -10.41 -8.32
CA ASP A 27 6.71 -11.10 -8.21
C ASP A 27 7.81 -10.18 -7.71
N TYR A 28 8.36 -10.50 -6.55
CA TYR A 28 9.40 -9.73 -5.87
C TYR A 28 10.71 -10.51 -5.71
N LEU A 29 10.84 -11.70 -6.33
CA LEU A 29 12.04 -12.54 -6.18
C LEU A 29 13.33 -11.85 -6.64
N SER A 30 13.22 -10.86 -7.53
CA SER A 30 14.34 -10.06 -8.07
C SER A 30 14.13 -8.55 -7.98
N PHE A 31 13.25 -8.09 -7.09
CA PHE A 31 12.96 -6.66 -6.93
C PHE A 31 14.21 -5.89 -6.44
N SER A 32 14.33 -4.59 -6.75
CA SER A 32 15.56 -3.82 -6.49
C SER A 32 16.07 -3.83 -5.04
N PRO A 33 15.24 -3.82 -3.97
CA PRO A 33 15.72 -3.93 -2.60
C PRO A 33 16.53 -5.21 -2.33
N CYS A 34 16.24 -6.30 -3.06
CA CYS A 34 16.92 -7.58 -2.90
C CYS A 34 18.43 -7.47 -3.12
N THR A 35 18.82 -6.78 -4.21
CA THR A 35 20.22 -6.61 -4.58
C THR A 35 20.81 -5.35 -3.93
N GLU A 36 20.06 -4.25 -3.84
CA GLU A 36 20.57 -2.99 -3.30
C GLU A 36 20.87 -3.05 -1.80
N LEU A 37 20.08 -3.76 -1.00
CA LEU A 37 20.37 -3.94 0.42
C LEU A 37 21.44 -5.02 0.65
N ALA A 38 21.52 -6.05 -0.19
CA ALA A 38 22.60 -7.02 -0.14
C ALA A 38 23.98 -6.39 -0.45
N LYS A 39 24.04 -5.47 -1.43
CA LYS A 39 25.25 -4.66 -1.72
C LYS A 39 25.68 -3.81 -0.52
N ARG A 40 24.75 -3.43 0.35
CA ARG A 40 24.99 -2.62 1.57
C ARG A 40 25.30 -3.46 2.81
N GLY A 41 25.41 -4.79 2.66
CA GLY A 41 25.88 -5.68 3.72
C GLY A 41 24.78 -6.50 4.41
N TYR A 42 23.51 -6.36 4.01
CA TYR A 42 22.39 -7.06 4.67
C TYR A 42 22.11 -8.43 4.05
N THR A 43 21.64 -9.37 4.88
CA THR A 43 21.00 -10.58 4.34
C THR A 43 19.59 -10.22 3.91
N VAL A 44 19.15 -10.58 2.70
CA VAL A 44 17.81 -10.22 2.21
C VAL A 44 17.08 -11.46 1.74
N LEU A 45 15.88 -11.70 2.28
CA LEU A 45 14.94 -12.67 1.74
C LEU A 45 13.94 -11.94 0.86
N CYS A 46 13.86 -12.34 -0.40
CA CYS A 46 12.82 -11.89 -1.31
C CYS A 46 11.93 -13.06 -1.67
N ALA A 47 10.63 -12.96 -1.41
CA ALA A 47 9.69 -14.05 -1.57
C ALA A 47 8.40 -13.61 -2.26
N ASN A 48 7.69 -14.60 -2.79
CA ASN A 48 6.34 -14.45 -3.32
C ASN A 48 5.35 -15.26 -2.50
N ASN A 49 4.09 -14.85 -2.54
CA ASN A 49 2.96 -15.71 -2.18
C ASN A 49 2.32 -16.31 -3.44
N ASN A 50 1.48 -17.33 -3.30
CA ASN A 50 0.82 -18.03 -4.41
C ASN A 50 -0.69 -18.14 -4.21
N THR A 51 -1.29 -17.19 -3.50
CA THR A 51 -2.69 -17.27 -3.05
C THR A 51 -3.37 -15.92 -3.18
N GLN A 52 -4.68 -15.94 -3.42
CA GLN A 52 -5.51 -14.73 -3.36
C GLN A 52 -6.02 -14.43 -1.95
N ASP A 53 -6.11 -15.46 -1.08
CA ASP A 53 -6.58 -15.30 0.29
C ASP A 53 -5.57 -14.52 1.15
N TYR A 54 -6.04 -13.44 1.75
CA TYR A 54 -5.18 -12.52 2.48
C TYR A 54 -4.57 -13.11 3.78
N ASP A 55 -5.29 -14.01 4.47
CA ASP A 55 -4.74 -14.67 5.66
C ASP A 55 -3.61 -15.61 5.27
N GLN A 56 -3.77 -16.34 4.16
CA GLN A 56 -2.71 -17.20 3.63
C GLN A 56 -1.49 -16.40 3.17
N LYS A 57 -1.67 -15.16 2.67
CA LYS A 57 -0.53 -14.24 2.40
C LYS A 57 0.21 -13.88 3.70
N ILE A 58 -0.51 -13.60 4.79
CA ILE A 58 0.09 -13.31 6.10
C ILE A 58 0.82 -14.56 6.64
N LEU A 59 0.28 -15.77 6.45
CA LEU A 59 0.96 -17.02 6.81
C LEU A 59 2.21 -17.29 5.95
N ALA A 60 2.25 -16.81 4.71
CA ALA A 60 3.49 -16.80 3.94
C ALA A 60 4.53 -15.88 4.58
N VAL A 61 4.14 -14.70 5.07
CA VAL A 61 5.05 -13.83 5.84
C VAL A 61 5.57 -14.57 7.09
N LYS A 62 4.69 -15.25 7.83
CA LYS A 62 5.08 -16.09 8.99
C LYS A 62 6.17 -17.08 8.63
N SER A 63 6.01 -17.78 7.51
CA SER A 63 6.96 -18.79 7.04
C SER A 63 8.33 -18.16 6.73
N GLY A 64 8.36 -16.98 6.11
CA GLY A 64 9.61 -16.23 5.85
C GLY A 64 10.31 -15.76 7.11
N VAL A 65 9.56 -15.21 8.07
CA VAL A 65 10.12 -14.79 9.36
C VAL A 65 10.68 -15.97 10.14
N GLN A 66 9.96 -17.10 10.19
CA GLN A 66 10.44 -18.32 10.86
C GLN A 66 11.69 -18.89 10.19
N TYR A 67 11.75 -18.90 8.86
CA TYR A 67 12.93 -19.31 8.12
C TYR A 67 14.15 -18.44 8.48
N LEU A 68 13.99 -17.11 8.49
CA LEU A 68 15.07 -16.19 8.82
C LEU A 68 15.52 -16.29 10.28
N ARG A 69 14.60 -16.50 11.23
CA ARG A 69 14.94 -16.73 12.64
C ARG A 69 15.76 -17.99 12.86
N ASN A 70 15.55 -19.01 12.02
CA ASN A 70 16.28 -20.29 12.10
C ASN A 70 17.60 -20.27 11.31
N LEU A 71 17.90 -19.20 10.56
CA LEU A 71 19.13 -19.08 9.80
C LEU A 71 20.28 -18.67 10.72
N GLU A 72 21.37 -19.42 10.70
CA GLU A 72 22.55 -19.15 11.51
C GLU A 72 23.10 -17.74 11.24
N GLY A 73 23.39 -17.00 12.32
CA GLY A 73 23.96 -15.66 12.27
C GLY A 73 22.94 -14.52 12.13
N ILE A 74 21.66 -14.80 11.89
CA ILE A 74 20.61 -13.76 11.89
C ILE A 74 20.19 -13.42 13.32
N GLU A 75 20.38 -12.16 13.71
CA GLU A 75 20.04 -11.62 15.02
C GLU A 75 18.76 -10.77 14.97
N LYS A 76 18.54 -10.05 13.87
CA LYS A 76 17.41 -9.12 13.69
C LYS A 76 16.70 -9.36 12.37
N ILE A 77 15.39 -9.14 12.34
CA ILE A 77 14.58 -9.18 11.12
C ILE A 77 13.85 -7.86 10.96
N VAL A 78 13.96 -7.22 9.79
CA VAL A 78 13.19 -6.03 9.43
C VAL A 78 12.30 -6.37 8.25
N LEU A 79 11.01 -6.09 8.36
CA LEU A 79 10.06 -6.28 7.26
C LEU A 79 10.13 -5.08 6.31
N PHE A 80 10.11 -5.34 5.01
CA PHE A 80 10.08 -4.34 3.95
C PHE A 80 8.76 -4.48 3.18
N GLY A 81 7.86 -3.52 3.38
CA GLY A 81 6.65 -3.35 2.58
C GLY A 81 6.85 -2.26 1.53
N HIS A 82 6.45 -2.54 0.29
CA HIS A 82 6.36 -1.57 -0.79
C HIS A 82 5.02 -1.73 -1.51
N SER A 83 4.39 -0.62 -1.92
CA SER A 83 3.05 -0.61 -2.53
C SER A 83 2.05 -1.42 -1.68
N GLY A 84 1.35 -2.40 -2.24
CA GLY A 84 0.44 -3.32 -1.53
C GLY A 84 1.13 -4.24 -0.53
N GLY A 85 2.44 -4.48 -0.69
CA GLY A 85 3.27 -5.17 0.31
C GLY A 85 3.30 -4.44 1.66
N SER A 86 3.03 -3.13 1.68
CA SER A 86 2.94 -2.34 2.92
C SER A 86 1.72 -2.70 3.76
N GLY A 87 0.57 -2.92 3.11
CA GLY A 87 -0.61 -3.48 3.78
C GLY A 87 -0.32 -4.84 4.38
N LEU A 88 0.34 -5.72 3.61
CA LEU A 88 0.67 -7.10 4.03
C LEU A 88 1.65 -7.15 5.21
N MET A 89 2.78 -6.45 5.11
CA MET A 89 3.82 -6.47 6.13
C MET A 89 3.35 -5.79 7.43
N SER A 90 2.60 -4.70 7.32
CA SER A 90 2.02 -4.04 8.50
C SER A 90 0.93 -4.88 9.16
N ALA A 91 0.11 -5.61 8.39
CA ALA A 91 -0.90 -6.53 8.94
C ALA A 91 -0.23 -7.63 9.76
N TYR A 92 0.77 -8.29 9.17
CA TYR A 92 1.57 -9.31 9.84
C TYR A 92 2.15 -8.78 11.15
N GLN A 93 2.85 -7.64 11.10
CA GLN A 93 3.54 -7.11 12.28
C GLN A 93 2.54 -6.68 13.37
N ASN A 94 1.43 -6.04 13.01
CA ASN A 94 0.40 -5.64 13.97
C ASN A 94 -0.23 -6.84 14.68
N ILE A 95 -0.52 -7.92 13.94
CA ILE A 95 -1.05 -9.17 14.51
C ILE A 95 0.02 -9.89 15.33
N ALA A 96 1.29 -9.87 14.92
CA ALA A 96 2.38 -10.48 15.67
C ALA A 96 2.62 -9.81 17.03
N GLU A 97 2.46 -8.48 17.10
CA GLU A 97 2.62 -7.72 18.34
C GLU A 97 1.38 -7.76 19.25
N ASN A 98 0.17 -7.77 18.68
CA ASN A 98 -1.08 -7.57 19.43
C ASN A 98 -2.02 -8.81 19.45
N GLY A 99 -1.64 -9.88 18.76
CA GLY A 99 -2.44 -11.07 18.56
C GLY A 99 -3.70 -10.82 17.72
N LEU A 100 -4.63 -11.78 17.75
CA LEU A 100 -5.85 -11.78 16.94
C LEU A 100 -6.76 -10.55 17.19
N LYS A 101 -6.62 -9.85 18.32
CA LYS A 101 -7.36 -8.60 18.59
C LYS A 101 -7.10 -7.52 17.53
N ALA A 102 -5.93 -7.55 16.86
CA ALA A 102 -5.62 -6.64 15.76
C ALA A 102 -6.55 -6.83 14.55
N CYS A 103 -7.03 -8.05 14.28
CA CYS A 103 -7.81 -8.37 13.08
C CYS A 103 -9.18 -9.04 13.35
N GLN A 104 -9.56 -9.25 14.62
CA GLN A 104 -10.87 -9.78 15.03
C GLN A 104 -11.67 -8.82 15.92
N ASN A 105 -11.23 -7.57 16.09
CA ASN A 105 -12.01 -6.59 16.85
C ASN A 105 -13.29 -6.19 16.10
N LYS A 106 -14.28 -5.68 16.85
CA LYS A 106 -15.60 -5.30 16.35
C LYS A 106 -15.60 -4.26 15.21
N ASN A 107 -14.50 -3.53 15.01
CA ASN A 107 -14.43 -2.51 13.96
C ASN A 107 -14.16 -3.14 12.58
N ILE A 108 -13.49 -4.29 12.55
CA ILE A 108 -13.13 -5.00 11.32
C ILE A 108 -14.39 -5.56 10.65
N ILE A 109 -14.54 -5.31 9.35
CA ILE A 109 -15.69 -5.74 8.55
C ILE A 109 -15.79 -7.27 8.48
N PHE A 110 -14.67 -7.92 8.20
CA PHE A 110 -14.56 -9.37 8.11
C PHE A 110 -13.34 -9.85 8.89
N PRO A 111 -13.52 -10.55 10.01
CA PRO A 111 -12.42 -10.92 10.89
C PRO A 111 -11.49 -11.95 10.23
N CYS A 112 -10.21 -11.87 10.57
CA CYS A 112 -9.21 -12.85 10.15
C CYS A 112 -9.41 -14.22 10.80
N SER A 113 -8.85 -15.27 10.19
CA SER A 113 -8.80 -16.63 10.74
C SER A 113 -7.97 -16.75 12.02
N ASP A 114 -8.33 -17.70 12.90
CA ASP A 114 -7.57 -18.06 14.10
C ASP A 114 -6.18 -18.64 13.80
N GLU A 115 -5.94 -19.07 12.56
CA GLU A 115 -4.64 -19.52 12.07
C GLU A 115 -3.56 -18.43 12.17
N LEU A 116 -3.95 -17.15 12.22
CA LEU A 116 -3.06 -16.01 12.41
C LEU A 116 -2.66 -15.79 13.88
N SER A 117 -2.95 -16.74 14.77
CA SER A 117 -2.46 -16.70 16.14
C SER A 117 -0.95 -16.98 16.22
N ASN A 118 -0.32 -16.40 17.26
CA ASN A 118 1.08 -16.67 17.63
C ASN A 118 2.09 -16.43 16.48
N LEU A 119 1.94 -15.33 15.74
CA LEU A 119 2.93 -14.92 14.74
C LEU A 119 4.18 -14.37 15.45
N PRO A 120 5.40 -14.79 15.07
CA PRO A 120 6.61 -14.24 15.65
C PRO A 120 6.85 -12.80 15.14
N PRO A 121 7.02 -11.79 16.01
CA PRO A 121 7.24 -10.43 15.58
C PRO A 121 8.63 -10.25 14.94
N ALA A 122 8.70 -9.36 13.95
CA ALA A 122 9.97 -8.82 13.46
C ALA A 122 10.48 -7.72 14.41
N ASP A 123 11.74 -7.32 14.25
CA ASP A 123 12.41 -6.30 15.06
C ASP A 123 12.24 -4.88 14.51
N GLY A 124 11.75 -4.73 13.28
CA GLY A 124 11.50 -3.43 12.65
C GLY A 124 10.62 -3.53 11.41
N LEU A 125 10.07 -2.39 10.99
CA LEU A 125 9.22 -2.28 9.80
C LEU A 125 9.63 -1.08 8.94
N MET A 126 9.76 -1.31 7.64
CA MET A 126 9.95 -0.28 6.63
C MET A 126 8.78 -0.34 5.65
N LEU A 127 8.13 0.80 5.42
CA LEU A 127 7.05 0.99 4.45
C LEU A 127 7.52 2.01 3.41
N ILE A 128 7.95 1.53 2.26
CA ILE A 128 8.67 2.31 1.24
C ILE A 128 7.78 2.44 0.01
N ASP A 129 7.44 3.67 -0.38
CA ASP A 129 6.33 4.01 -1.28
C ASP A 129 5.09 3.13 -1.06
N PRO A 130 4.55 3.13 0.18
CA PRO A 130 3.35 2.36 0.50
C PRO A 130 2.15 2.85 -0.30
N ASN A 131 1.20 1.96 -0.57
CA ASN A 131 -0.17 2.37 -0.82
C ASN A 131 -0.96 2.45 0.52
N TRP A 132 -2.20 2.93 0.48
CA TRP A 132 -3.09 2.97 1.64
C TRP A 132 -3.65 1.59 2.07
N GLY A 133 -3.27 0.52 1.36
CA GLY A 133 -3.77 -0.84 1.51
C GLY A 133 -4.80 -1.24 0.46
N ASP A 134 -4.85 -2.54 0.16
CA ASP A 134 -5.70 -3.13 -0.89
C ASP A 134 -7.16 -2.68 -0.80
N ALA A 135 -7.71 -2.59 0.42
CA ALA A 135 -9.10 -2.14 0.61
C ALA A 135 -9.35 -0.68 0.22
N THR A 136 -8.38 0.19 0.43
CA THR A 136 -8.50 1.60 0.03
C THR A 136 -8.20 1.76 -1.45
N MET A 137 -7.23 1.01 -1.98
CA MET A 137 -6.94 1.05 -3.41
C MET A 137 -8.14 0.56 -4.22
N MET A 138 -8.86 -0.46 -3.76
CA MET A 138 -10.15 -0.87 -4.35
C MET A 138 -11.14 0.30 -4.41
N LEU A 139 -11.33 1.02 -3.30
CA LEU A 139 -12.20 2.21 -3.26
C LEU A 139 -11.79 3.27 -4.29
N LEU A 140 -10.50 3.54 -4.40
CA LEU A 140 -9.96 4.53 -5.34
C LEU A 140 -10.01 4.09 -6.81
N SER A 141 -10.06 2.79 -7.07
CA SER A 141 -10.23 2.20 -8.41
C SER A 141 -11.68 2.11 -8.88
N ILE A 142 -12.68 2.24 -7.99
CA ILE A 142 -14.09 2.18 -8.38
C ILE A 142 -14.41 3.31 -9.37
N ASP A 143 -14.83 2.95 -10.57
CA ASP A 143 -15.41 3.85 -11.57
C ASP A 143 -16.89 4.08 -11.25
N PRO A 144 -17.30 5.26 -10.76
CA PRO A 144 -18.69 5.55 -10.47
C PRO A 144 -19.56 5.71 -11.72
N ALA A 145 -18.98 5.80 -12.92
CA ALA A 145 -19.75 5.91 -14.15
C ALA A 145 -20.47 4.60 -14.52
N VAL A 146 -20.08 3.45 -13.97
CA VAL A 146 -20.77 2.17 -14.25
C VAL A 146 -22.21 2.21 -13.75
N ILE A 147 -23.18 2.09 -14.68
CA ILE A 147 -24.62 2.08 -14.35
C ILE A 147 -25.22 0.68 -14.23
N ASP A 148 -24.54 -0.33 -14.76
CA ASP A 148 -24.97 -1.74 -14.80
C ASP A 148 -23.81 -2.65 -14.37
N GLU A 149 -23.91 -3.24 -13.18
CA GLU A 149 -22.85 -4.12 -12.63
C GLU A 149 -22.63 -5.40 -13.46
N ASN A 150 -23.53 -5.73 -14.39
CA ASN A 150 -23.36 -6.85 -15.32
C ASN A 150 -22.85 -6.41 -16.70
N ASN A 151 -22.58 -5.11 -16.91
CA ASN A 151 -22.16 -4.59 -18.20
C ASN A 151 -21.24 -3.36 -18.06
N GLY A 152 -19.93 -3.60 -18.04
CA GLY A 152 -18.90 -2.56 -17.96
C GLY A 152 -18.83 -1.60 -19.16
N LEU A 153 -19.56 -1.86 -20.25
CA LEU A 153 -19.64 -0.94 -21.40
C LEU A 153 -20.66 0.18 -21.20
N LYS A 154 -21.58 0.04 -20.23
CA LYS A 154 -22.60 1.04 -19.95
C LYS A 154 -22.12 2.02 -18.89
N LEU A 155 -21.77 3.23 -19.34
CA LEU A 155 -21.26 4.30 -18.49
C LEU A 155 -22.19 5.53 -18.50
N ASP A 156 -22.33 6.19 -17.36
CA ASP A 156 -22.94 7.51 -17.22
C ASP A 156 -21.98 8.58 -17.75
N PRO A 157 -22.31 9.28 -18.84
CA PRO A 157 -21.43 10.31 -19.41
C PRO A 157 -21.18 11.48 -18.45
N THR A 158 -22.07 11.76 -17.50
CA THR A 158 -21.91 12.85 -16.53
C THR A 158 -20.88 12.56 -15.43
N LEU A 159 -20.43 11.30 -15.34
CA LEU A 159 -19.39 10.80 -14.42
C LEU A 159 -18.20 10.20 -15.17
N ASN A 160 -18.26 10.05 -16.49
CA ASN A 160 -17.17 9.50 -17.29
C ASN A 160 -15.93 10.42 -17.22
N LEU A 161 -14.86 9.92 -16.59
CA LEU A 161 -13.59 10.63 -16.48
C LEU A 161 -12.99 11.01 -17.83
N PHE A 162 -13.20 10.21 -18.88
CA PHE A 162 -12.53 10.39 -20.16
C PHE A 162 -13.32 11.26 -21.14
N ASP A 163 -14.44 11.85 -20.69
CA ASP A 163 -15.20 12.81 -21.46
C ASP A 163 -14.55 14.21 -21.33
N GLU A 164 -14.23 14.83 -22.46
CA GLU A 164 -13.63 16.17 -22.50
C GLU A 164 -14.54 17.23 -21.84
N HIS A 165 -15.87 17.05 -21.89
CA HIS A 165 -16.82 17.96 -21.24
C HIS A 165 -16.68 17.99 -19.72
N ASN A 166 -16.15 16.91 -19.13
CA ASN A 166 -15.92 16.82 -17.70
C ASN A 166 -14.57 17.43 -17.28
N GLY A 167 -13.63 17.61 -18.21
CA GLY A 167 -12.31 18.22 -17.97
C GLY A 167 -11.11 17.35 -18.40
N PHE A 168 -11.34 16.24 -19.10
CA PHE A 168 -10.27 15.37 -19.59
C PHE A 168 -9.53 15.97 -20.79
N ASN A 169 -8.23 15.72 -20.85
CA ASN A 169 -7.40 15.95 -22.02
C ASN A 169 -6.28 14.90 -22.07
N LYS A 170 -5.87 14.48 -23.27
CA LYS A 170 -4.78 13.50 -23.48
C LYS A 170 -3.41 13.95 -22.95
N LYS A 171 -3.25 15.23 -22.59
CA LYS A 171 -2.04 15.76 -21.95
C LYS A 171 -2.13 15.84 -20.42
N GLY A 172 -3.29 15.53 -19.84
CA GLY A 172 -3.59 15.68 -18.41
C GLY A 172 -4.96 16.31 -18.19
N ALA A 173 -5.66 15.91 -17.13
CA ALA A 173 -7.01 16.40 -16.84
C ALA A 173 -6.99 17.62 -15.92
N HIS A 174 -8.00 18.48 -16.08
CA HIS A 174 -8.29 19.62 -15.20
C HIS A 174 -9.79 19.60 -14.87
N TYR A 175 -10.17 18.78 -13.90
CA TYR A 175 -11.57 18.64 -13.55
C TYR A 175 -12.06 19.83 -12.73
N SER A 176 -13.28 20.29 -13.01
CA SER A 176 -13.88 21.33 -12.18
C SER A 176 -14.13 20.83 -10.74
N LYS A 177 -14.05 21.73 -9.75
CA LYS A 177 -14.36 21.39 -8.35
C LYS A 177 -15.75 20.76 -8.18
N SER A 178 -16.72 21.15 -9.01
CA SER A 178 -18.07 20.56 -8.99
C SER A 178 -18.08 19.14 -9.56
N PHE A 179 -17.32 18.86 -10.62
CA PHE A 179 -17.16 17.50 -11.15
C PHE A 179 -16.48 16.60 -10.12
N ILE A 180 -15.35 17.01 -9.55
CA ILE A 180 -14.60 16.24 -8.53
C ILE A 180 -15.53 15.82 -7.37
N ARG A 181 -16.31 16.76 -6.82
CA ARG A 181 -17.26 16.45 -5.75
C ARG A 181 -18.34 15.45 -6.17
N ARG A 182 -18.94 15.62 -7.36
CA ARG A 182 -19.95 14.67 -7.87
C ARG A 182 -19.34 13.28 -8.08
N TYR A 183 -18.14 13.22 -8.64
CA TYR A 183 -17.41 11.98 -8.93
C TYR A 183 -17.12 11.21 -7.65
N GLN A 184 -16.49 11.85 -6.66
CA GLN A 184 -16.12 11.22 -5.39
C GLN A 184 -17.36 10.77 -4.59
N HIS A 185 -18.44 11.59 -4.61
CA HIS A 185 -19.70 11.20 -3.98
C HIS A 185 -20.32 9.97 -4.63
N ALA A 186 -20.36 9.91 -5.96
CA ALA A 186 -20.85 8.75 -6.69
C ALA A 186 -19.96 7.51 -6.48
N GLN A 187 -18.63 7.70 -6.35
CA GLN A 187 -17.67 6.64 -6.05
C GLN A 187 -17.97 5.99 -4.69
N ALA A 188 -18.18 6.80 -3.65
CA ALA A 188 -18.57 6.31 -2.34
C ALA A 188 -19.93 5.59 -2.35
N ILE A 189 -20.93 6.12 -3.07
CA ILE A 189 -22.25 5.47 -3.20
C ILE A 189 -22.13 4.10 -3.85
N ARG A 190 -21.45 4.00 -4.99
CA ARG A 190 -21.27 2.72 -5.70
C ARG A 190 -20.49 1.74 -4.84
N TYR A 191 -19.40 2.18 -4.23
CA TYR A 191 -18.58 1.36 -3.33
C TYR A 191 -19.41 0.80 -2.15
N ASN A 192 -20.16 1.65 -1.45
CA ASN A 192 -21.00 1.22 -0.32
C ASN A 192 -22.14 0.29 -0.76
N LYS A 193 -22.66 0.44 -1.98
CA LYS A 193 -23.64 -0.51 -2.56
C LYS A 193 -23.02 -1.90 -2.77
N ILE A 194 -21.80 -1.96 -3.30
CA ILE A 194 -21.05 -3.22 -3.48
C ILE A 194 -20.75 -3.87 -2.12
N LEU A 195 -20.29 -3.08 -1.14
CA LEU A 195 -20.05 -3.57 0.23
C LEU A 195 -21.33 -4.16 0.85
N LYS A 196 -22.46 -3.45 0.75
CA LYS A 196 -23.75 -3.93 1.26
C LYS A 196 -24.21 -5.21 0.57
N PHE A 197 -23.99 -5.32 -0.74
CA PHE A 197 -24.26 -6.54 -1.49
C PHE A 197 -23.41 -7.70 -0.99
N ALA A 198 -22.10 -7.51 -0.86
CA ALA A 198 -21.18 -8.54 -0.39
C ALA A 198 -21.52 -9.04 1.02
N LEU A 199 -21.81 -8.13 1.96
CA LEU A 199 -22.26 -8.47 3.31
C LEU A 199 -23.59 -9.26 3.30
N SER A 200 -24.52 -8.90 2.41
CA SER A 200 -25.78 -9.66 2.27
C SER A 200 -25.55 -11.08 1.73
N ARG A 201 -24.59 -11.27 0.82
CA ARG A 201 -24.23 -12.58 0.29
C ARG A 201 -23.51 -13.43 1.34
N GLU A 202 -22.58 -12.84 2.09
CA GLU A 202 -21.90 -13.50 3.21
C GLU A 202 -22.88 -14.06 4.25
N GLN A 203 -23.92 -13.31 4.60
CA GLN A 203 -24.97 -13.79 5.51
C GLN A 203 -25.74 -14.98 4.94
N LYS A 204 -25.98 -15.01 3.62
CA LYS A 204 -26.64 -16.14 2.95
C LYS A 204 -25.73 -17.37 2.92
N ILE A 205 -24.44 -17.20 2.63
CA ILE A 205 -23.43 -18.27 2.67
C ILE A 205 -23.40 -18.89 4.08
N LYS A 206 -23.28 -18.06 5.13
CA LYS A 206 -23.28 -18.52 6.53
C LYS A 206 -24.55 -19.29 6.94
N GLN A 207 -25.68 -19.00 6.32
CA GLN A 207 -26.97 -19.68 6.58
C GLN A 207 -27.16 -20.95 5.73
N GLY A 208 -26.19 -21.33 4.90
CA GLY A 208 -26.34 -22.43 3.94
C GLY A 208 -27.32 -22.13 2.80
N LYS A 209 -27.58 -20.83 2.54
CA LYS A 209 -28.48 -20.32 1.48
C LYS A 209 -27.71 -19.56 0.39
N GLY A 210 -26.39 -19.72 0.36
CA GLY A 210 -25.53 -19.20 -0.69
C GLY A 210 -25.82 -19.88 -2.04
N LEU A 211 -25.27 -19.32 -3.12
CA LEU A 211 -25.25 -19.96 -4.44
C LEU A 211 -24.28 -21.16 -4.45
N TYR A 212 -23.23 -21.09 -3.62
CA TYR A 212 -22.37 -22.22 -3.28
C TYR A 212 -22.27 -22.33 -1.75
N GLN A 213 -21.68 -23.43 -1.28
CA GLN A 213 -21.67 -23.78 0.14
C GLN A 213 -20.65 -22.96 0.95
N ASP A 214 -19.60 -22.49 0.31
CA ASP A 214 -18.40 -21.95 0.93
C ASP A 214 -18.13 -20.48 0.55
N ASP A 215 -18.31 -20.10 -0.72
CA ASP A 215 -18.12 -18.72 -1.20
C ASP A 215 -18.95 -18.46 -2.47
N GLU A 216 -18.90 -17.25 -3.03
CA GLU A 216 -19.58 -16.91 -4.28
C GLU A 216 -18.73 -15.98 -5.15
N PRO A 217 -18.82 -16.07 -6.49
CA PRO A 217 -18.15 -15.11 -7.37
C PRO A 217 -18.63 -13.68 -7.14
N LEU A 218 -17.70 -12.73 -7.22
CA LEU A 218 -17.96 -11.29 -7.25
C LEU A 218 -17.20 -10.66 -8.41
N ILE A 219 -17.94 -10.03 -9.30
CA ILE A 219 -17.41 -9.30 -10.46
C ILE A 219 -17.75 -7.82 -10.28
N ILE A 220 -16.76 -6.94 -10.37
CA ILE A 220 -16.92 -5.49 -10.25
C ILE A 220 -16.27 -4.83 -11.47
N PRO A 221 -17.06 -4.45 -12.50
CA PRO A 221 -16.54 -3.71 -13.66
C PRO A 221 -15.96 -2.35 -13.22
N GLY A 222 -14.81 -1.95 -13.75
CA GLY A 222 -14.19 -0.69 -13.34
C GLY A 222 -13.92 -0.64 -11.84
N GLY A 223 -13.27 -1.66 -11.31
CA GLY A 223 -12.97 -1.78 -9.88
C GLY A 223 -11.70 -2.55 -9.57
N ASP A 224 -10.88 -2.90 -10.57
CA ASP A 224 -9.63 -3.59 -10.28
C ASP A 224 -8.59 -2.62 -9.69
N SER A 225 -8.07 -2.97 -8.51
CA SER A 225 -7.00 -2.23 -7.81
C SER A 225 -5.63 -2.89 -7.94
N GLN A 226 -5.55 -4.06 -8.57
CA GLN A 226 -4.30 -4.78 -8.80
C GLN A 226 -3.62 -4.40 -10.13
N VAL A 227 -4.29 -3.56 -10.92
CA VAL A 227 -3.76 -2.93 -12.13
C VAL A 227 -3.64 -1.43 -11.89
N LEU A 228 -2.78 -0.74 -12.65
CA LEU A 228 -2.59 0.72 -12.57
C LEU A 228 -3.79 1.47 -13.18
N ASP A 229 -5.00 1.23 -12.69
CA ASP A 229 -6.26 1.81 -13.21
C ASP A 229 -7.02 2.58 -12.12
N ASN A 230 -6.28 3.20 -11.21
CA ASN A 230 -6.83 4.17 -10.27
C ASN A 230 -7.50 5.32 -11.04
N LYS A 231 -8.54 5.89 -10.43
CA LYS A 231 -9.41 6.84 -11.09
C LYS A 231 -9.25 8.25 -10.51
N LEU A 232 -9.46 9.26 -11.36
CA LEU A 232 -9.46 10.70 -11.06
C LEU A 232 -8.06 11.29 -10.79
N TYR A 233 -7.40 10.90 -9.70
CA TYR A 233 -6.13 11.52 -9.30
C TYR A 233 -4.93 11.17 -10.21
N PRO A 234 -4.86 10.00 -10.90
CA PRO A 234 -3.77 9.78 -11.85
C PRO A 234 -3.82 10.75 -13.03
N GLN A 235 -5.04 11.10 -13.50
CA GLN A 235 -5.22 12.02 -14.62
C GLN A 235 -5.10 13.50 -14.21
N ASP A 236 -5.61 13.87 -13.02
CA ASP A 236 -5.57 15.24 -12.51
C ASP A 236 -4.49 15.40 -11.43
N VAL A 237 -3.39 16.04 -11.82
CA VAL A 237 -2.21 16.23 -10.96
C VAL A 237 -2.42 17.22 -9.82
N SER A 238 -3.55 17.93 -9.77
CA SER A 238 -3.87 18.81 -8.64
C SER A 238 -4.24 18.05 -7.37
N LEU A 239 -4.78 16.83 -7.53
CA LEU A 239 -5.12 15.93 -6.43
C LEU A 239 -3.89 15.20 -5.92
N MET A 240 -3.78 15.03 -4.60
CA MET A 240 -2.63 14.40 -3.94
C MET A 240 -1.29 15.04 -4.35
N SER A 241 -1.29 16.35 -4.55
CA SER A 241 -0.17 17.11 -5.11
C SER A 241 0.86 17.56 -4.08
N HIS A 242 0.52 17.58 -2.78
CA HIS A 242 1.49 17.87 -1.73
C HIS A 242 1.14 17.27 -0.36
N THR A 243 2.11 17.24 0.56
CA THR A 243 1.87 16.92 1.98
C THR A 243 1.14 18.05 2.71
N VAL A 244 0.51 17.75 3.85
CA VAL A 244 -0.18 18.75 4.68
C VAL A 244 0.81 19.69 5.36
N LYS A 245 2.00 19.18 5.73
CA LYS A 245 3.06 19.97 6.38
C LYS A 245 4.45 19.63 5.84
N PRO A 246 5.48 20.42 6.20
CA PRO A 246 6.85 20.14 5.79
C PRO A 246 7.42 18.84 6.36
N TRP A 247 8.24 18.16 5.55
CA TRP A 247 8.96 16.93 5.90
C TRP A 247 10.35 16.89 5.25
N PRO A 248 11.23 15.97 5.66
CA PRO A 248 12.52 15.78 4.99
C PRO A 248 12.37 15.31 3.55
N LEU A 249 12.83 16.13 2.60
CA LEU A 249 13.07 15.79 1.20
C LEU A 249 14.56 15.50 1.01
N ILE A 250 14.88 14.33 0.48
CA ILE A 250 16.24 13.86 0.23
C ILE A 250 16.58 14.18 -1.22
N HIS A 251 17.59 15.01 -1.40
CA HIS A 251 18.12 15.45 -2.68
C HIS A 251 19.15 14.45 -3.24
N PRO A 252 19.53 14.55 -4.53
CA PRO A 252 20.47 13.62 -5.16
C PRO A 252 21.89 13.63 -4.56
N ASP A 253 22.27 14.71 -3.87
CA ASP A 253 23.52 14.82 -3.12
C ASP A 253 23.42 14.29 -1.68
N GLU A 254 22.32 13.61 -1.36
CA GLU A 254 21.93 13.10 -0.05
C GLU A 254 21.71 14.17 1.03
N SER A 255 21.63 15.45 0.64
CA SER A 255 21.20 16.50 1.57
C SER A 255 19.71 16.37 1.87
N GLU A 256 19.33 16.75 3.09
CA GLU A 256 17.94 16.75 3.54
C GLU A 256 17.43 18.19 3.66
N GLU A 257 16.32 18.49 3.00
CA GLU A 257 15.61 19.76 3.13
C GLU A 257 14.26 19.52 3.81
N ASN A 258 13.98 20.22 4.91
CA ASN A 258 12.67 20.15 5.54
C ASN A 258 11.70 21.15 4.88
N THR A 259 10.91 20.67 3.92
CA THR A 259 10.04 21.50 3.06
C THR A 259 8.68 20.86 2.82
N LEU A 260 7.71 21.63 2.32
CA LEU A 260 6.44 21.08 1.87
C LEU A 260 6.71 20.16 0.67
N ILE A 261 6.37 18.89 0.78
CA ILE A 261 6.69 17.92 -0.26
C ILE A 261 5.66 18.03 -1.36
N HIS A 262 6.10 18.34 -2.57
CA HIS A 262 5.26 18.37 -3.75
C HIS A 262 5.53 17.14 -4.63
N SER A 263 4.46 16.56 -5.19
CA SER A 263 4.61 15.56 -6.23
C SER A 263 5.15 16.20 -7.52
N VAL A 264 6.07 15.52 -8.18
CA VAL A 264 6.60 15.88 -9.50
C VAL A 264 6.04 14.98 -10.60
N ARG A 265 5.10 14.08 -10.26
CA ARG A 265 4.52 13.10 -11.18
C ARG A 265 3.86 13.79 -12.39
N PRO A 266 4.01 13.23 -13.60
CA PRO A 266 3.18 13.64 -14.72
C PRO A 266 1.76 13.07 -14.58
N PRO A 267 0.79 13.59 -15.34
CA PRO A 267 -0.50 12.93 -15.49
C PRO A 267 -0.33 11.57 -16.17
N MET A 268 -1.12 10.59 -15.74
CA MET A 268 -1.03 9.20 -16.18
C MET A 268 -2.42 8.65 -16.51
N ASN A 269 -2.48 7.46 -17.09
CA ASN A 269 -3.72 6.78 -17.49
C ASN A 269 -4.56 7.64 -18.45
N LEU A 270 -3.96 8.08 -19.56
CA LEU A 270 -4.53 9.04 -20.52
C LEU A 270 -5.02 8.40 -21.84
N GLU A 271 -4.91 7.07 -21.98
CA GLU A 271 -5.27 6.35 -23.22
C GLU A 271 -6.77 6.07 -23.36
N GLY A 272 -7.58 6.42 -22.36
CA GLY A 272 -9.04 6.23 -22.36
C GLY A 272 -9.51 5.28 -21.26
N SER A 273 -10.83 5.08 -21.18
CA SER A 273 -11.44 4.23 -20.15
C SER A 273 -11.14 2.75 -20.41
N LEU A 274 -10.59 2.09 -19.39
CA LEU A 274 -10.41 0.64 -19.36
C LEU A 274 -11.62 -0.08 -18.76
N THR A 275 -12.64 0.63 -18.28
CA THR A 275 -13.78 0.07 -17.53
C THR A 275 -14.56 -1.01 -18.29
N GLY A 276 -14.62 -0.91 -19.62
CA GLY A 276 -15.23 -1.92 -20.48
C GLY A 276 -14.38 -3.18 -20.70
N GLN A 277 -13.13 -3.21 -20.21
CA GLN A 277 -12.16 -4.27 -20.46
C GLN A 277 -12.02 -5.17 -19.25
N MET A 278 -12.56 -6.39 -19.36
CA MET A 278 -12.57 -7.37 -18.27
C MET A 278 -11.18 -7.65 -17.71
N TYR A 279 -10.17 -7.83 -18.56
CA TYR A 279 -8.82 -8.19 -18.11
C TYR A 279 -7.98 -7.03 -17.58
N GLN A 280 -8.45 -5.78 -17.72
CA GLN A 280 -7.67 -4.59 -17.39
C GLN A 280 -8.30 -3.73 -16.30
N SER A 281 -9.58 -3.91 -15.98
CA SER A 281 -10.30 -3.01 -15.06
C SER A 281 -11.38 -3.70 -14.23
N THR A 282 -11.72 -4.96 -14.52
CA THR A 282 -12.75 -5.68 -13.78
C THR A 282 -12.14 -6.50 -12.66
N ALA A 283 -12.46 -6.14 -11.41
CA ALA A 283 -12.10 -7.00 -10.29
C ALA A 283 -12.90 -8.31 -10.37
N SER A 284 -12.18 -9.42 -10.48
CA SER A 284 -12.73 -10.77 -10.50
C SER A 284 -12.26 -11.51 -9.24
N THR A 285 -13.16 -11.67 -8.28
CA THR A 285 -12.84 -12.25 -6.98
C THR A 285 -14.05 -13.03 -6.42
N THR A 286 -14.06 -13.30 -5.12
CA THR A 286 -15.18 -13.92 -4.42
C THR A 286 -15.72 -12.98 -3.32
N ILE A 287 -16.92 -13.27 -2.81
CA ILE A 287 -17.57 -12.49 -1.76
C ILE A 287 -16.71 -12.44 -0.50
N LEU A 288 -16.25 -13.60 -0.02
CA LEU A 288 -15.47 -13.63 1.22
C LEU A 288 -14.09 -13.01 1.03
N ASN A 289 -13.43 -13.23 -0.13
CA ASN A 289 -12.14 -12.60 -0.39
C ASN A 289 -12.25 -11.07 -0.55
N TYR A 290 -13.32 -10.56 -1.16
CA TYR A 290 -13.60 -9.12 -1.20
C TYR A 290 -13.77 -8.53 0.19
N LEU A 291 -14.60 -9.16 1.04
CA LEU A 291 -14.82 -8.68 2.41
C LEU A 291 -13.54 -8.73 3.25
N LYS A 292 -12.71 -9.75 3.03
CA LYS A 292 -11.44 -9.94 3.73
C LYS A 292 -10.40 -8.92 3.30
N ASN A 293 -10.14 -8.78 1.99
CA ASN A 293 -9.01 -8.00 1.49
C ASN A 293 -9.37 -6.57 1.04
N PHE A 294 -10.53 -6.40 0.41
CA PHE A 294 -10.84 -5.22 -0.42
C PHE A 294 -11.94 -4.30 0.15
N ALA A 295 -12.62 -4.72 1.22
CA ALA A 295 -13.69 -3.97 1.87
C ALA A 295 -13.17 -3.04 2.98
N ILE A 296 -13.48 -1.75 2.92
CA ILE A 296 -13.20 -0.73 3.93
C ILE A 296 -14.49 0.06 4.21
N ARG A 297 -14.65 0.59 5.42
CA ARG A 297 -15.81 1.43 5.76
C ARG A 297 -15.56 2.86 5.33
N VAL A 298 -16.52 3.41 4.59
CA VAL A 298 -16.48 4.74 4.00
C VAL A 298 -17.74 5.50 4.42
N ASN A 299 -17.59 6.71 4.96
CA ASN A 299 -18.72 7.55 5.37
C ASN A 299 -19.10 8.61 4.31
N ASP A 300 -20.18 9.35 4.57
CA ASP A 300 -20.74 10.33 3.63
C ASP A 300 -19.81 11.52 3.32
N ASN A 301 -18.75 11.72 4.11
CA ASN A 301 -17.74 12.76 3.90
C ASN A 301 -16.55 12.29 3.05
N PHE A 302 -16.63 11.11 2.43
CA PHE A 302 -15.56 10.61 1.58
C PHE A 302 -15.23 11.59 0.46
N SER A 303 -13.95 11.94 0.40
CA SER A 303 -13.37 12.81 -0.60
C SER A 303 -11.85 12.68 -0.55
N TYR A 304 -11.18 13.18 -1.57
CA TYR A 304 -9.74 13.39 -1.56
C TYR A 304 -9.40 14.65 -2.33
N ASP A 305 -8.40 15.38 -1.84
CA ASP A 305 -8.06 16.72 -2.29
C ASP A 305 -6.57 16.81 -2.64
N GLU A 306 -6.01 18.02 -2.64
CA GLU A 306 -4.58 18.24 -2.89
C GLU A 306 -3.65 17.52 -1.90
N ALA A 307 -4.09 17.19 -0.68
CA ALA A 307 -3.19 16.77 0.39
C ALA A 307 -3.66 15.57 1.22
N SER A 308 -4.91 15.11 1.09
CA SER A 308 -5.43 14.07 1.97
C SER A 308 -6.60 13.29 1.38
N ILE A 309 -6.86 12.13 2.00
CA ILE A 309 -8.07 11.33 1.82
C ILE A 309 -8.89 11.42 3.11
N HIS A 310 -10.18 11.72 2.98
CA HIS A 310 -11.12 11.89 4.08
C HIS A 310 -12.22 10.83 4.04
N GLY A 311 -12.88 10.62 5.19
CA GLY A 311 -14.06 9.76 5.26
C GLY A 311 -13.81 8.25 5.22
N VAL A 312 -12.56 7.79 5.25
CA VAL A 312 -12.16 6.38 5.30
C VAL A 312 -11.87 5.96 6.74
N ASP A 313 -12.51 4.88 7.21
CA ASP A 313 -12.15 4.23 8.47
C ASP A 313 -11.06 3.19 8.21
N TRP A 314 -9.80 3.65 8.26
CA TRP A 314 -8.62 2.82 8.08
C TRP A 314 -8.59 1.60 9.00
N SER A 315 -9.25 1.64 10.16
CA SER A 315 -9.20 0.54 11.12
C SER A 315 -10.31 -0.50 10.89
N SER A 316 -11.07 -0.41 9.79
CA SER A 316 -12.15 -1.36 9.46
C SER A 316 -11.71 -2.54 8.59
N ASN A 317 -10.44 -2.55 8.13
CA ASN A 317 -9.81 -3.68 7.47
C ASN A 317 -8.31 -3.75 7.82
N TYR A 318 -7.81 -4.97 8.05
CA TYR A 318 -6.42 -5.23 8.38
C TYR A 318 -5.49 -5.32 7.16
N SER A 319 -5.99 -5.12 5.94
CA SER A 319 -5.17 -4.91 4.73
C SER A 319 -4.65 -3.48 4.57
N THR A 320 -4.95 -2.59 5.53
CA THR A 320 -4.57 -1.17 5.46
C THR A 320 -3.34 -0.83 6.28
N SER A 321 -2.31 -0.32 5.62
CA SER A 321 -1.09 0.17 6.27
C SER A 321 -1.40 1.26 7.30
N ALA A 322 -2.24 2.23 6.92
CA ALA A 322 -2.65 3.35 7.77
C ALA A 322 -3.43 2.91 9.04
N GLY A 323 -4.18 1.81 8.99
CA GLY A 323 -4.87 1.24 10.14
C GLY A 323 -3.94 0.42 11.03
N ASN A 324 -3.08 -0.40 10.42
CA ASN A 324 -2.21 -1.35 11.12
C ASN A 324 -1.12 -0.67 11.96
N VAL A 325 -0.49 0.39 11.46
CA VAL A 325 0.61 1.09 12.16
C VAL A 325 0.20 1.71 13.51
N LYS A 326 -1.11 1.85 13.79
CA LYS A 326 -1.61 2.29 15.09
C LYS A 326 -1.29 1.30 16.22
N GLY A 327 -1.10 0.01 15.89
CA GLY A 327 -0.76 -1.04 16.85
C GLY A 327 0.71 -1.46 16.85
N ILE A 328 1.53 -0.94 15.94
CA ILE A 328 2.93 -1.34 15.76
C ILE A 328 3.85 -0.49 16.64
N SER A 329 4.69 -1.14 17.44
CA SER A 329 5.60 -0.50 18.39
C SER A 329 7.07 -0.57 18.02
N VAL A 330 7.46 -1.52 17.15
CA VAL A 330 8.85 -1.63 16.66
C VAL A 330 9.28 -0.38 15.86
N PRO A 331 10.60 -0.14 15.71
CA PRO A 331 11.10 0.92 14.84
C PRO A 331 10.44 0.91 13.45
N LEU A 332 9.98 2.10 13.03
CA LEU A 332 9.23 2.29 11.79
C LEU A 332 9.90 3.32 10.89
N LEU A 333 10.22 2.93 9.65
CA LEU A 333 10.56 3.85 8.57
C LEU A 333 9.41 3.92 7.58
N THR A 334 9.01 5.13 7.21
CA THR A 334 8.08 5.38 6.10
C THR A 334 8.78 6.29 5.09
N MET A 335 8.77 5.94 3.81
CA MET A 335 9.38 6.79 2.77
C MET A 335 8.49 6.92 1.54
N GLY A 336 8.42 8.12 0.95
CA GLY A 336 7.62 8.40 -0.26
C GLY A 336 8.45 8.83 -1.46
N MET A 337 7.99 8.50 -2.67
CA MET A 337 8.68 8.78 -3.93
C MET A 337 7.94 9.85 -4.72
N THR A 338 8.47 11.07 -4.77
CA THR A 338 7.72 12.26 -5.26
C THR A 338 7.27 12.17 -6.73
N GLY A 339 7.90 11.32 -7.55
CA GLY A 339 7.50 11.03 -8.93
C GLY A 339 6.38 9.99 -9.07
N GLY A 340 5.92 9.39 -7.97
CA GLY A 340 4.74 8.52 -7.89
C GLY A 340 3.57 9.21 -7.18
N TRP A 341 2.35 8.67 -7.33
CA TRP A 341 1.18 9.16 -6.58
C TRP A 341 1.01 8.52 -5.20
N GLU A 342 1.62 7.35 -4.96
CA GLU A 342 1.49 6.63 -3.68
C GLU A 342 2.28 7.30 -2.54
N TYR A 343 3.22 8.19 -2.88
CA TYR A 343 4.08 8.92 -1.94
C TYR A 343 3.32 9.56 -0.78
N LEU A 344 2.12 10.07 -1.02
CA LEU A 344 1.36 10.83 -0.03
C LEU A 344 0.79 9.95 1.07
N SER A 345 0.61 8.64 0.82
CA SER A 345 0.10 7.71 1.82
C SER A 345 1.02 7.63 3.05
N VAL A 346 2.32 7.87 2.85
CA VAL A 346 3.37 7.91 3.86
C VAL A 346 3.05 8.89 4.97
N GLU A 347 2.53 10.08 4.64
CA GLU A 347 2.16 11.07 5.65
C GLU A 347 0.98 10.57 6.52
N THR A 348 -0.03 9.95 5.90
CA THR A 348 -1.17 9.36 6.61
C THR A 348 -0.70 8.25 7.56
N ILE A 349 0.16 7.36 7.06
CA ILE A 349 0.71 6.23 7.82
C ILE A 349 1.57 6.74 8.98
N TYR A 350 2.49 7.67 8.73
CA TYR A 350 3.35 8.24 9.76
C TYR A 350 2.56 8.92 10.87
N GLN A 351 1.53 9.70 10.51
CA GLN A 351 0.68 10.38 11.48
C GLN A 351 -0.10 9.38 12.36
N ASN A 352 -0.58 8.28 11.77
CA ASN A 352 -1.29 7.22 12.51
C ASN A 352 -0.36 6.33 13.35
N ALA A 353 0.93 6.24 13.02
CA ALA A 353 1.85 5.32 13.67
C ALA A 353 2.07 5.64 15.15
N LYS A 354 2.02 4.61 16.01
CA LYS A 354 2.24 4.73 17.46
C LYS A 354 3.70 4.52 17.87
N SER A 355 4.52 3.86 17.04
CA SER A 355 5.94 3.63 17.30
C SER A 355 6.66 4.90 17.75
N SER A 356 7.40 4.79 18.85
CA SER A 356 8.18 5.89 19.43
C SER A 356 9.44 6.19 18.61
N ASP A 357 10.01 5.19 17.94
CA ASP A 357 11.08 5.33 16.95
C ASP A 357 10.49 5.24 15.54
N LYS A 358 9.83 6.32 15.11
CA LYS A 358 9.31 6.45 13.74
C LYS A 358 10.00 7.56 12.95
N LYS A 359 10.27 7.30 11.68
CA LYS A 359 10.86 8.26 10.73
C LYS A 359 10.04 8.33 9.43
N ILE A 360 10.03 9.53 8.86
CA ILE A 360 9.42 9.85 7.57
C ILE A 360 10.44 10.63 6.74
N ALA A 361 10.56 10.29 5.46
CA ALA A 361 11.38 11.02 4.49
C ALA A 361 10.84 10.81 3.07
N PHE A 362 11.21 11.68 2.14
CA PHE A 362 10.78 11.62 0.75
C PHE A 362 12.00 11.69 -0.16
N VAL A 363 12.00 10.93 -1.26
CA VAL A 363 13.07 11.00 -2.26
C VAL A 363 12.61 11.86 -3.43
N ASP A 364 13.38 12.90 -3.74
CA ASP A 364 13.07 13.79 -4.85
C ASP A 364 13.24 13.06 -6.20
N GLY A 365 12.24 13.20 -7.08
CA GLY A 365 12.21 12.60 -8.42
C GLY A 365 12.14 11.08 -8.51
N ALA A 366 12.12 10.33 -7.41
CA ALA A 366 11.96 8.88 -7.45
C ALA A 366 10.55 8.51 -7.94
N ASN A 367 10.44 7.52 -8.82
CA ASN A 367 9.16 6.92 -9.18
C ASN A 367 8.79 5.77 -8.23
N HIS A 368 7.63 5.17 -8.46
CA HIS A 368 7.11 4.07 -7.65
C HIS A 368 8.05 2.85 -7.57
N LEU A 369 8.89 2.61 -8.58
CA LEU A 369 9.88 1.53 -8.60
C LEU A 369 11.28 1.98 -8.14
N PHE A 370 11.35 3.12 -7.45
CA PHE A 370 12.56 3.78 -6.91
C PHE A 370 13.53 4.30 -7.97
N GLN A 371 13.17 4.21 -9.25
CA GLN A 371 13.99 4.70 -10.36
C GLN A 371 13.74 6.18 -10.61
N THR A 372 14.71 6.84 -11.22
CA THR A 372 14.60 8.25 -11.55
C THR A 372 13.43 8.48 -12.50
N CYS A 373 12.49 9.35 -12.11
CA CYS A 373 11.43 9.80 -12.99
C CYS A 373 11.98 10.77 -14.04
N THR A 374 12.58 10.24 -15.10
CA THR A 374 13.19 11.04 -16.18
C THR A 374 12.19 11.97 -16.86
N GLN A 375 10.93 11.54 -16.98
CA GLN A 375 9.82 12.37 -17.50
C GLN A 375 9.39 13.51 -16.57
N CYS A 376 9.78 13.46 -15.29
CA CYS A 376 9.53 14.53 -14.31
C CYS A 376 10.61 15.63 -14.36
N GLU A 377 11.74 15.38 -15.02
CA GLU A 377 12.89 16.29 -15.02
C GLU A 377 12.63 17.58 -15.82
N LYS A 378 12.99 18.72 -15.24
CA LYS A 378 13.06 20.02 -15.95
C LYS A 378 14.37 20.20 -16.70
N SER A 379 15.42 19.53 -16.23
CA SER A 379 16.75 19.47 -16.84
C SER A 379 17.31 18.07 -16.71
N LYS A 380 18.00 17.59 -17.75
CA LYS A 380 18.56 16.24 -17.80
C LYS A 380 19.41 15.93 -16.56
N GLY A 381 19.09 14.85 -15.86
CA GLY A 381 19.83 14.36 -14.70
C GLY A 381 19.55 15.13 -13.40
N GLN A 382 18.48 15.95 -13.36
CA GLN A 382 18.07 16.74 -12.19
C GLN A 382 18.01 15.91 -10.91
N TYR A 383 17.56 14.66 -10.99
CA TYR A 383 17.29 13.81 -9.82
C TYR A 383 18.37 12.74 -9.56
N GLY A 384 19.41 12.67 -10.40
CA GLY A 384 20.52 11.73 -10.22
C GLY A 384 20.09 10.25 -10.18
N ASP A 385 20.74 9.46 -9.32
CA ASP A 385 20.40 8.07 -9.02
C ASP A 385 19.51 7.99 -7.76
N THR A 386 18.20 7.99 -7.98
CA THR A 386 17.23 7.97 -6.89
C THR A 386 17.22 6.65 -6.12
N ALA A 387 17.58 5.54 -6.77
CA ALA A 387 17.64 4.23 -6.11
C ALA A 387 18.80 4.23 -5.10
N ASN A 388 19.99 4.68 -5.52
CA ASN A 388 21.13 4.80 -4.63
C ASN A 388 20.85 5.76 -3.46
N THR A 389 20.23 6.91 -3.75
CA THR A 389 19.79 7.90 -2.74
C THR A 389 18.86 7.26 -1.70
N LEU A 390 17.81 6.56 -2.16
CA LEU A 390 16.87 5.84 -1.29
C LEU A 390 17.58 4.82 -0.41
N PHE A 391 18.35 3.92 -1.01
CA PHE A 391 18.93 2.80 -0.27
C PHE A 391 20.09 3.23 0.65
N ASN A 392 20.76 4.35 0.36
CA ASN A 392 21.72 4.96 1.29
C ASN A 392 21.01 5.55 2.52
N TYR A 393 19.84 6.18 2.35
CA TYR A 393 19.04 6.62 3.48
C TYR A 393 18.53 5.44 4.33
N ILE A 394 18.03 4.38 3.67
CA ILE A 394 17.61 3.15 4.35
C ILE A 394 18.78 2.53 5.12
N ASP A 395 19.98 2.46 4.55
CA ASP A 395 21.19 1.97 5.24
C ASP A 395 21.51 2.77 6.51
N LYS A 396 21.51 4.11 6.40
CA LYS A 396 21.70 5.02 7.55
C LYS A 396 20.63 4.78 8.62
N TRP A 397 19.39 4.54 8.22
CA TRP A 397 18.32 4.22 9.16
C TRP A 397 18.56 2.88 9.86
N ILE A 398 18.70 1.77 9.11
CA ILE A 398 18.86 0.41 9.66
C ILE A 398 20.12 0.33 10.55
N SER A 399 21.24 0.93 10.11
CA SER A 399 22.53 0.85 10.82
C SER A 399 22.67 1.82 11.99
N PHE A 400 21.63 2.61 12.30
CA PHE A 400 21.67 3.53 13.43
C PHE A 400 21.92 2.75 14.75
N PRO A 401 22.98 3.10 15.51
CA PRO A 401 23.36 2.34 16.70
C PRO A 401 22.22 2.20 17.72
N GLY A 402 22.02 0.98 18.22
CA GLY A 402 21.04 0.69 19.27
C GLY A 402 19.58 0.64 18.83
N ARG A 403 19.27 0.87 17.54
CA ARG A 403 17.87 0.93 17.03
C ARG A 403 17.05 -0.31 17.41
N PHE A 404 17.65 -1.49 17.30
CA PHE A 404 16.96 -2.76 17.53
C PHE A 404 17.30 -3.41 18.87
N ASP A 405 17.99 -2.71 19.77
CA ASP A 405 18.35 -3.25 21.08
C ASP A 405 17.13 -3.24 22.02
N LYS A 406 16.92 -4.36 22.73
CA LYS A 406 15.71 -4.59 23.54
C LYS A 406 15.64 -3.72 24.82
N GLU A 407 16.69 -2.97 25.15
CA GLU A 407 16.83 -2.28 26.45
C GLU A 407 16.11 -0.93 26.54
N SER A 408 15.51 -0.42 25.46
CA SER A 408 14.79 0.86 25.46
C SER A 408 13.32 0.78 25.91
N ILE A 409 12.83 -0.40 26.32
CA ILE A 409 11.47 -0.59 26.86
C ILE A 409 11.52 -0.95 28.35
N THR A 410 12.07 -0.06 29.17
CA THR A 410 11.72 0.03 30.60
C THR A 410 11.52 1.49 30.96
N PHE A 411 10.31 2.01 30.74
CA PHE A 411 9.90 3.24 31.41
C PHE A 411 9.54 2.89 32.87
N LYS A 412 10.35 3.44 33.78
CA LYS A 412 10.04 3.55 35.21
C LYS A 412 8.70 4.30 35.38
N HIS A 413 7.96 3.83 36.37
CA HIS A 413 6.60 4.20 36.79
C HIS A 413 6.25 5.69 36.77
#